data_AF-A0A522SM78-F1
#
_entry.id   AF-A0A522SM78-F1
#
_cell.length_a   1.000
_cell.length_b   1.000
_cell.length_c   1.000
_cell.angle_alpha   90.00
_cell.angle_beta   90.00
_cell.angle_gamma   90.00
#
_symmetry.space_group_name_H-M   'P 1'
#
loop_
_entity.id
_entity.type
_entity.pdbx_description
1 polymer ?
#
loop_
_entity_poly.entity_id
_entity_poly.type
_entity_poly.pdbx_seq_one_letter_code
_entity_poly.pdbx_strand_id
1 'polypeptide(L)'
;MSNDRNRYDIVIAGSGFAGSLTALILRELGFKICLLEKSRHPRFAIGESSTPIADMILRDLSAKYHLPWLYPFSRYGSWQQSHPEIICGIKRGFSFFKHHPG
;
A
#
# COMPACT_ATOMS: atom_id res chain seq x y z
N MET A 1 -22.94 -12.78 31.30
CA MET A 1 -22.61 -12.77 29.86
C MET A 1 -21.61 -11.65 29.63
N SER A 2 -20.32 -11.97 29.55
CA SER A 2 -19.26 -10.97 29.33
C SER A 2 -19.42 -10.38 27.92
N ASN A 3 -19.43 -9.05 27.87
CA ASN A 3 -19.65 -8.28 26.66
C ASN A 3 -18.36 -8.27 25.81
N ASP A 4 -18.13 -9.35 25.06
CA ASP A 4 -16.90 -9.65 24.30
C ASP A 4 -16.73 -8.79 23.03
N ARG A 5 -17.11 -7.49 23.08
CA ARG A 5 -17.19 -6.60 21.91
C ARG A 5 -15.82 -6.29 21.27
N ASN A 6 -14.73 -6.49 22.00
CA ASN A 6 -13.36 -6.14 21.55
C ASN A 6 -12.47 -7.35 21.21
N ARG A 7 -13.06 -8.52 20.92
CA ARG A 7 -12.26 -9.64 20.44
C ARG A 7 -11.85 -9.41 18.99
N TYR A 8 -10.54 -9.36 18.72
CA TYR A 8 -9.95 -9.31 17.39
C TYR A 8 -9.03 -10.51 17.22
N ASP A 9 -8.95 -11.05 16.02
CA ASP A 9 -8.05 -12.16 15.69
C ASP A 9 -6.62 -11.65 15.51
N ILE A 10 -6.47 -10.46 14.92
CA ILE A 10 -5.16 -9.88 14.56
C ILE A 10 -5.18 -8.38 14.85
N VAL A 11 -4.12 -7.90 15.51
CA VAL A 11 -3.85 -6.46 15.70
C VAL A 11 -2.69 -6.06 14.80
N ILE A 12 -2.87 -4.98 14.05
CA ILE A 12 -1.87 -4.38 13.17
C ILE A 12 -1.47 -3.03 13.76
N ALA A 13 -0.19 -2.87 14.06
CA ALA A 13 0.37 -1.62 14.55
C ALA A 13 0.99 -0.82 13.40
N GLY A 14 0.36 0.29 13.04
CA GLY A 14 0.74 1.21 11.97
C GLY A 14 -0.21 1.14 10.78
N SER A 15 -0.83 2.27 10.43
CA SER A 15 -1.74 2.40 9.27
C SER A 15 -1.04 3.05 8.06
N GLY A 16 0.25 2.81 7.89
CA GLY A 16 0.97 3.18 6.66
C GLY A 16 0.53 2.32 5.47
N PHE A 17 1.24 2.43 4.35
CA PHE A 17 0.95 1.66 3.13
C PHE A 17 0.87 0.15 3.39
N ALA A 18 1.91 -0.42 4.01
CA ALA A 18 1.96 -1.85 4.32
C ALA A 18 0.84 -2.28 5.28
N GLY A 19 0.69 -1.61 6.42
CA GLY A 19 -0.31 -1.99 7.43
C GLY A 19 -1.75 -1.87 6.95
N SER A 20 -2.07 -0.85 6.15
CA SER A 20 -3.39 -0.69 5.55
C SER A 20 -3.68 -1.77 4.51
N LEU A 21 -2.71 -2.08 3.65
CA LEU A 21 -2.85 -3.15 2.66
C LEU A 21 -2.99 -4.52 3.33
N THR A 22 -2.18 -4.81 4.36
CA THR A 22 -2.30 -6.04 5.17
C THR A 22 -3.66 -6.12 5.86
N ALA A 23 -4.17 -5.01 6.42
CA ALA A 23 -5.48 -4.97 7.05
C ALA A 23 -6.59 -5.33 6.06
N LEU A 24 -6.56 -4.77 4.84
CA LEU A 24 -7.53 -5.07 3.78
C LEU A 24 -7.46 -6.53 3.35
N ILE A 25 -6.26 -7.06 3.12
CA ILE A 25 -6.07 -8.47 2.77
C ILE A 25 -6.61 -9.40 3.87
N LEU A 26 -6.28 -9.15 5.14
CA LEU A 26 -6.77 -9.98 6.24
C LEU A 26 -8.29 -9.88 6.42
N ARG A 27 -8.88 -8.73 6.12
CA ARG A 27 -10.34 -8.57 6.08
C ARG A 27 -10.98 -9.40 4.97
N GLU A 28 -10.41 -9.42 3.77
CA GLU A 28 -10.87 -10.29 2.66
C GLU A 28 -10.76 -11.77 3.01
N LEU A 29 -9.78 -12.15 3.83
CA LEU A 29 -9.62 -13.52 4.34
C LEU A 29 -10.57 -13.87 5.51
N GLY A 30 -11.44 -12.94 5.93
CA GLY A 30 -12.47 -13.18 6.95
C GLY A 30 -12.03 -12.90 8.39
N PHE A 31 -10.83 -12.37 8.63
CA PHE A 31 -10.37 -12.05 9.99
C PHE A 31 -11.02 -10.78 10.54
N LYS A 32 -11.30 -10.78 11.85
CA LYS A 32 -11.67 -9.59 12.61
C LYS A 32 -10.39 -8.88 13.07
N ILE A 33 -10.00 -7.82 12.36
CA ILE A 33 -8.73 -7.11 12.63
C ILE A 33 -8.94 -5.78 13.39
N CYS A 34 -7.91 -5.38 14.13
CA CYS A 34 -7.79 -4.05 14.73
C CYS A 34 -6.55 -3.35 14.14
N LEU A 35 -6.74 -2.22 13.45
CA LEU A 35 -5.65 -1.40 12.93
C LEU A 35 -5.45 -0.20 13.85
N LEU A 36 -4.27 -0.11 14.45
CA LEU A 36 -3.90 0.97 15.37
C LEU A 36 -2.87 1.89 14.72
N GLU A 37 -3.05 3.19 14.86
CA GLU A 37 -2.09 4.19 14.39
C GLU A 37 -1.97 5.30 15.42
N LYS A 38 -0.73 5.69 15.72
CA LYS A 38 -0.42 6.79 16.64
C LYS A 38 -0.69 8.15 15.99
N SER A 39 -0.42 8.25 14.69
CA SER A 39 -0.55 9.46 13.89
C SER A 39 -1.97 9.63 13.32
N ARG A 40 -2.20 10.67 12.52
CA ARG A 40 -3.46 10.89 11.80
C ARG A 40 -3.21 10.96 10.29
N HIS A 41 -4.15 10.47 9.49
CA HIS A 41 -4.16 10.68 8.03
C HIS A 41 -4.92 11.97 7.68
N PRO A 42 -4.51 12.72 6.63
CA PRO A 42 -3.32 12.51 5.80
C PRO A 42 -2.04 12.89 6.53
N ARG A 43 -0.92 12.24 6.17
CA ARG A 43 0.43 12.60 6.65
C ARG A 43 1.47 12.36 5.55
N PHE A 44 2.58 13.08 5.66
CA PHE A 44 3.74 12.84 4.83
C PHE A 44 4.42 11.50 5.19
N ALA A 45 4.91 10.77 4.18
CA ALA A 45 5.71 9.57 4.35
C ALA A 45 6.69 9.43 3.17
N ILE A 46 7.95 9.10 3.47
CA ILE A 46 8.95 8.79 2.45
C ILE A 46 8.80 7.33 2.03
N GLY A 47 8.92 7.07 0.73
CA GLY A 47 8.78 5.74 0.13
C GLY A 47 8.28 5.79 -1.31
N GLU A 48 8.61 6.85 -2.05
CA GLU A 48 7.97 7.20 -3.34
C GLU A 48 8.53 6.40 -4.52
N SER A 49 9.74 5.84 -4.37
CA SER A 49 10.46 5.19 -5.47
C SER A 49 10.01 3.73 -5.64
N SER A 50 9.03 3.48 -6.51
CA SER A 50 8.64 2.10 -6.88
C SER A 50 9.70 1.41 -7.75
N THR A 51 9.60 0.08 -7.86
CA THR A 51 10.40 -0.76 -8.75
C THR A 51 9.47 -1.68 -9.56
N PRO A 52 9.90 -2.21 -10.72
CA PRO A 52 9.11 -3.18 -11.46
C PRO A 52 8.69 -4.40 -10.64
N ILE A 53 9.50 -4.81 -9.65
CA ILE A 53 9.18 -5.91 -8.75
C ILE A 53 8.05 -5.52 -7.79
N ALA A 54 8.08 -4.31 -7.22
CA ALA A 54 7.00 -3.82 -6.36
C ALA A 54 5.67 -3.75 -7.12
N ASP A 55 5.71 -3.29 -8.36
CA ASP A 55 4.56 -3.26 -9.27
C ASP A 55 4.01 -4.68 -9.52
N MET A 56 4.87 -5.68 -9.78
CA MET A 56 4.47 -7.08 -9.94
C MET A 56 3.85 -7.65 -8.66
N ILE A 57 4.41 -7.35 -7.49
CA ILE A 57 3.87 -7.79 -6.20
C ILE A 57 2.48 -7.20 -5.98
N LEU A 58 2.27 -5.90 -6.24
CA LEU A 58 0.95 -5.29 -6.08
C LEU A 58 -0.10 -5.91 -7.01
N ARG A 59 0.30 -6.27 -8.24
CA ARG A 59 -0.56 -6.98 -9.18
C ARG A 59 -0.93 -8.38 -8.67
N ASP A 60 0.04 -9.12 -8.15
CA ASP A 60 -0.17 -10.45 -7.59
C ASP A 60 -1.10 -10.40 -6.36
N LEU A 61 -0.85 -9.47 -5.43
CA LEU A 61 -1.72 -9.25 -4.27
C LEU A 61 -3.14 -8.90 -4.69
N SER A 62 -3.31 -8.05 -5.70
CA SER A 62 -4.62 -7.68 -6.23
C SER A 62 -5.39 -8.90 -6.76
N ALA A 63 -4.73 -9.75 -7.56
CA ALA A 63 -5.34 -10.95 -8.12
C ALA A 63 -5.62 -12.02 -7.04
N LYS A 64 -4.63 -12.29 -6.19
CA LYS A 64 -4.68 -13.35 -5.18
C LYS A 64 -5.74 -13.11 -4.09
N TYR A 65 -5.91 -11.85 -3.69
CA TYR A 65 -6.81 -11.48 -2.59
C TYR A 65 -8.06 -10.73 -3.08
N HIS A 66 -8.37 -10.77 -4.38
CA HIS A 66 -9.56 -10.17 -4.98
C HIS A 66 -9.74 -8.67 -4.64
N LEU A 67 -8.65 -7.90 -4.76
CA LEU A 67 -8.64 -6.44 -4.54
C LEU A 67 -8.55 -5.71 -5.89
N PRO A 68 -9.63 -5.65 -6.70
CA PRO A 68 -9.57 -5.09 -8.06
C PRO A 68 -9.21 -3.60 -8.09
N TRP A 69 -9.52 -2.86 -7.03
CA TRP A 69 -9.14 -1.45 -6.88
C TRP A 69 -7.63 -1.25 -6.76
N LEU A 70 -6.87 -2.28 -6.33
CA LEU A 70 -5.41 -2.20 -6.20
C LEU A 70 -4.70 -2.38 -7.54
N TYR A 71 -5.32 -3.11 -8.48
CA TYR A 71 -4.71 -3.46 -9.76
C TYR A 71 -4.21 -2.24 -10.56
N PRO A 72 -4.98 -1.14 -10.71
CA PRO A 72 -4.53 0.02 -11.46
C PRO A 72 -3.25 0.66 -10.89
N PHE A 73 -3.00 0.53 -9.59
CA PHE A 73 -1.78 1.04 -8.94
C PHE A 73 -0.52 0.22 -9.24
N SER A 74 -0.65 -0.96 -9.87
CA SER A 74 0.47 -1.84 -10.20
C SER A 74 1.25 -1.46 -11.47
N ARG A 75 0.91 -0.33 -12.12
CA ARG A 75 1.57 0.12 -13.34
C ARG A 75 1.36 1.61 -13.56
N TYR A 76 2.40 2.30 -14.03
CA TYR A 76 2.26 3.67 -14.53
C TYR A 76 1.23 3.73 -15.68
N GLY A 77 0.40 4.77 -15.68
CA GLY A 77 -0.63 5.00 -16.69
C GLY A 77 -1.99 4.38 -16.36
N SER A 78 -2.05 3.16 -15.79
CA SER A 78 -3.34 2.59 -15.38
C SER A 78 -3.94 3.34 -14.20
N TRP A 79 -3.12 3.71 -13.20
CA TRP A 79 -3.61 4.51 -12.08
C TRP A 79 -4.04 5.91 -12.53
N GLN A 80 -3.41 6.50 -13.55
CA GLN A 80 -3.80 7.82 -14.07
C GLN A 80 -5.17 7.79 -14.72
N GLN A 81 -5.51 6.69 -15.39
CA GLN A 81 -6.80 6.49 -16.02
C GLN A 81 -7.90 6.25 -14.99
N SER A 82 -7.62 5.48 -13.93
CA SER A 82 -8.63 5.14 -12.91
C SER A 82 -8.75 6.17 -11.79
N HIS A 83 -7.67 6.90 -11.48
CA HIS A 83 -7.53 7.84 -10.37
C HIS A 83 -6.80 9.13 -10.82
N PRO A 84 -7.39 9.94 -11.72
CA PRO A 84 -6.77 11.17 -12.22
C PRO A 84 -6.57 12.25 -11.14
N GLU A 85 -7.23 12.12 -9.99
CA GLU A 85 -7.08 12.98 -8.82
C GLU A 85 -5.75 12.78 -8.08
N ILE A 86 -5.07 11.66 -8.31
CA ILE A 86 -3.78 11.35 -7.69
C ILE A 86 -2.66 11.94 -8.55
N ILE A 87 -1.61 12.45 -7.93
CA ILE A 87 -0.43 12.97 -8.63
C ILE A 87 0.76 12.08 -8.28
N CYS A 88 1.42 11.53 -9.31
CA CYS A 88 2.63 10.74 -9.16
C CYS A 88 3.51 10.89 -10.42
N GLY A 89 4.80 11.10 -10.21
CA GLY A 89 5.78 11.24 -11.29
C GLY A 89 6.11 9.91 -11.96
N ILE A 90 6.56 9.96 -13.22
CA ILE A 90 7.07 8.78 -13.92
C ILE A 90 8.50 8.46 -13.48
N LYS A 91 8.76 7.21 -13.13
CA LYS A 91 10.11 6.68 -12.94
C LYS A 91 10.47 5.74 -14.09
N ARG A 92 11.44 6.13 -14.91
CA ARG A 92 11.92 5.33 -16.06
C ARG A 92 13.04 4.36 -15.71
N GLY A 93 13.59 4.44 -14.50
CA GLY A 93 14.68 3.59 -14.04
C GLY A 93 15.45 4.25 -12.91
N PHE A 94 16.56 3.61 -12.54
CA PHE A 94 17.59 4.23 -11.71
C PHE A 94 18.71 4.75 -12.60
N SER A 95 19.27 5.91 -12.25
CA SER A 95 20.39 6.50 -12.96
C SER A 95 21.44 6.91 -11.93
N PHE A 96 22.69 6.56 -12.21
CA PHE A 96 23.81 6.79 -11.30
C PHE A 96 24.84 7.66 -12.03
N PHE A 97 25.23 8.76 -11.40
CA PHE A 97 26.20 9.71 -11.93
C PHE A 97 27.40 9.75 -11.00
N LYS A 98 28.59 9.46 -11.53
CA LYS A 98 29.82 9.52 -10.76
C LYS A 98 30.31 10.97 -10.72
N HIS A 99 30.67 11.45 -9.54
CA HIS A 99 31.20 12.79 -9.35
C HIS A 99 32.65 12.73 -8.87
N HIS A 100 33.40 13.78 -9.20
CA HIS A 100 34.77 14.01 -8.74
C HIS A 100 34.83 15.39 -8.05
N PRO A 101 35.67 15.58 -7.01
CA PRO A 101 35.91 16.90 -6.45
C PRO A 101 36.33 17.90 -7.53
N GLY A 102 35.84 19.13 -7.42
CA GLY A 102 36.19 20.25 -8.30
C GLY A 102 37.48 20.94 -7.90
#